data_AF-A0A953Q1M9-F1
#
_entry.id   AF-A0A953Q1M9-F1
#
_cell.length_a   1.000
_cell.length_b   1.000
_cell.length_c   1.000
_cell.angle_alpha   90.00
_cell.angle_beta   90.00
_cell.angle_gamma   90.00
#
_symmetry.space_group_name_H-M   'P 1'
#
loop_
_entity.id
_entity.type
_entity.pdbx_description
1 polymer ?
#
loop_
_entity_poly.entity_id
_entity_poly.type
_entity_poly.pdbx_seq_one_letter_code
_entity_poly.pdbx_strand_id
1 'polypeptide(L)'
;MTEMFDLTCRTNSEALDQSLESFQASLADLSPALREIADDFREMVAEQFATQGRAGGTPWAELASSTLRRRRGAGAGILYLTGALFRSLVEPGARAHVEEIGGASLTLGSSLPYALFHQTGAGRGFGQTALGAPGRRGDLPMRPLIVISGERSDAWVEIVRQHLEEKLLLGEKELGTAV
;
A
#
# COMPACT_ATOMS: atom_id res chain seq x y z
N MET A 1 49.57 33.90 25.20
CA MET A 1 48.33 34.68 25.08
C MET A 1 47.45 33.89 24.13
N THR A 2 46.53 33.09 24.66
CA THR A 2 45.63 32.25 23.84
C THR A 2 44.24 32.83 24.01
N GLU A 3 43.69 33.38 22.93
CA GLU A 3 42.34 33.93 22.91
C GLU A 3 41.32 32.82 23.15
N MET A 4 40.39 33.10 24.07
CA MET A 4 39.26 32.25 24.40
C MET A 4 38.09 32.74 23.55
N PHE A 5 37.72 31.95 22.54
CA PHE A 5 36.55 32.22 21.72
C PHE A 5 35.30 31.83 22.51
N ASP A 6 34.38 32.79 22.68
CA ASP A 6 33.09 32.57 23.31
C ASP A 6 32.04 32.34 22.20
N LEU A 7 31.45 31.15 22.17
CA LEU A 7 30.39 30.78 21.23
C LEU A 7 29.04 31.02 21.89
N THR A 8 28.49 32.22 21.73
CA THR A 8 27.13 32.52 22.16
C THR A 8 26.13 32.00 21.13
N CYS A 9 25.50 30.85 21.41
CA CYS A 9 24.35 30.37 20.64
C CYS A 9 23.09 31.13 21.11
N ARG A 10 22.46 31.89 20.21
CA ARG A 10 21.11 32.44 20.44
C ARG A 10 20.10 31.52 19.78
N THR A 11 19.27 30.83 20.58
CA THR A 11 18.15 30.04 20.06
C THR A 11 16.95 30.95 19.90
N ASN A 12 16.34 30.99 18.72
CA ASN A 12 15.05 31.65 18.53
C ASN A 12 13.96 30.70 19.06
N SER A 13 13.50 30.92 20.29
CA SER A 13 12.52 30.04 20.95
C SER A 13 11.18 29.99 20.20
N GLU A 14 10.75 31.11 19.62
CA GLU A 14 9.47 31.17 18.87
C GLU A 14 9.51 30.32 17.60
N ALA A 15 10.60 30.41 16.84
CA ALA A 15 10.78 29.57 15.65
C ALA A 15 10.89 28.08 15.99
N LEU A 16 11.52 27.74 17.13
CA LEU A 16 11.62 26.36 17.59
C LEU A 16 10.26 25.79 18.01
N ASP A 17 9.48 26.56 18.78
CA ASP A 17 8.16 26.15 19.26
C ASP A 17 7.21 25.91 18.07
N GLN A 18 7.20 26.82 17.09
CA GLN A 18 6.35 26.68 15.90
C GLN A 18 6.76 25.52 14.99
N SER A 19 8.06 25.25 14.83
CA SER A 19 8.54 24.05 14.11
C SER A 19 8.13 22.77 14.82
N LEU A 20 8.13 22.76 16.16
CA LEU A 20 7.70 21.60 16.95
C LEU A 20 6.19 21.38 16.87
N GLU A 21 5.40 22.45 16.88
CA GLU A 21 3.94 22.39 16.66
C GLU A 21 3.61 21.89 15.25
N SER A 22 4.32 22.39 14.22
CA SER A 22 4.14 21.94 12.84
C SER A 22 4.51 20.47 12.68
N PHE A 23 5.58 20.01 13.33
CA PHE A 23 5.97 18.61 13.36
C PHE A 23 4.91 17.75 14.07
N GLN A 24 4.41 18.17 15.24
CA GLN A 24 3.32 17.47 15.93
C GLN A 24 2.05 17.36 15.08
N ALA A 25 1.66 18.44 14.40
CA ALA A 25 0.53 18.46 13.49
C ALA A 25 0.76 17.54 12.27
N SER A 26 1.99 17.44 11.79
CA SER A 26 2.37 16.54 10.69
C SER A 26 2.23 15.07 11.08
N LEU A 27 2.63 14.71 12.31
CA LEU A 27 2.45 13.37 12.86
C LEU A 27 0.98 13.06 13.18
N ALA A 28 0.17 14.07 13.47
CA ALA A 28 -1.24 13.89 13.80
C ALA A 28 -2.12 13.54 12.59
N ASP A 29 -1.71 13.97 11.38
CA ASP A 29 -2.44 13.67 10.14
C ASP A 29 -1.50 13.33 8.97
N LEU A 30 -1.29 12.04 8.78
CA LEU A 30 -0.60 11.43 7.66
C LEU A 30 -1.56 11.09 6.50
N SER A 31 -2.84 11.42 6.58
CA SER A 31 -3.82 11.10 5.52
C SER A 31 -3.40 11.53 4.11
N PRO A 32 -2.70 12.67 3.89
CA PRO A 32 -2.17 13.01 2.57
C PRO A 32 -1.19 11.97 2.01
N ALA A 33 -0.17 11.58 2.79
CA ALA A 33 0.79 10.54 2.40
C ALA A 33 0.10 9.18 2.20
N LEU A 34 -0.85 8.84 3.08
CA LEU A 34 -1.59 7.58 3.00
C LEU A 34 -2.49 7.50 1.75
N ARG A 35 -3.02 8.63 1.26
CA ARG A 35 -3.77 8.68 -0.02
C ARG A 35 -2.86 8.38 -1.21
N GLU A 36 -1.65 8.93 -1.21
CA GLU A 36 -0.67 8.67 -2.28
C GLU A 36 -0.19 7.21 -2.26
N ILE A 37 0.03 6.64 -1.08
CA ILE A 37 0.28 5.20 -0.93
C ILE A 37 -0.91 4.36 -1.43
N ALA A 38 -2.15 4.82 -1.21
CA ALA A 38 -3.33 4.13 -1.73
C ALA A 38 -3.40 4.17 -3.27
N ASP A 39 -3.02 5.29 -3.90
CA ASP A 39 -2.89 5.39 -5.35
C ASP A 39 -1.85 4.39 -5.88
N ASP A 40 -0.63 4.39 -5.31
CA ASP A 40 0.43 3.47 -5.73
C ASP A 40 0.08 1.99 -5.48
N PHE A 41 -0.63 1.68 -4.39
CA PHE A 41 -1.16 0.33 -4.14
C PHE A 41 -2.08 -0.12 -5.28
N ARG A 42 -2.97 0.75 -5.76
CA ARG A 42 -3.90 0.42 -6.85
C ARG A 42 -3.14 0.19 -8.15
N GLU A 43 -2.12 0.99 -8.44
CA GLU A 43 -1.25 0.81 -9.61
C GLU A 43 -0.50 -0.53 -9.56
N MET A 44 0.10 -0.85 -8.41
CA MET A 44 0.75 -2.14 -8.18
C MET A 44 -0.20 -3.30 -8.45
N VAL A 45 -1.41 -3.28 -7.90
CA VAL A 45 -2.39 -4.35 -8.14
C VAL A 45 -2.79 -4.40 -9.60
N ALA A 46 -2.98 -3.24 -10.25
CA ALA A 46 -3.30 -3.20 -11.67
C ALA A 46 -2.21 -3.88 -12.52
N GLU A 47 -0.95 -3.63 -12.19
CA GLU A 47 0.21 -4.27 -12.82
C GLU A 47 0.26 -5.78 -12.56
N GLN A 48 -0.03 -6.24 -11.33
CA GLN A 48 -0.13 -7.68 -11.04
C GLN A 48 -1.15 -8.37 -11.94
N PHE A 49 -2.34 -7.77 -12.13
CA PHE A 49 -3.37 -8.35 -12.99
C PHE A 49 -3.00 -8.31 -14.46
N ALA A 50 -2.44 -7.19 -14.95
CA ALA A 50 -2.02 -7.03 -16.33
C ALA A 50 -0.90 -8.03 -16.71
N THR A 51 0.03 -8.27 -15.79
CA THR A 51 1.18 -9.16 -16.00
C THR A 51 0.92 -10.59 -15.53
N GLN A 52 -0.28 -10.88 -15.02
CA GLN A 52 -0.66 -12.15 -14.41
C GLN A 52 0.35 -12.61 -13.35
N GLY A 53 0.75 -11.71 -12.45
CA GLY A 53 1.63 -11.95 -11.32
C GLY A 53 3.13 -11.78 -11.60
N ARG A 54 3.56 -11.56 -12.85
CA ARG A 54 5.01 -11.44 -13.16
C ARG A 54 5.64 -10.23 -12.47
N ALA A 55 4.92 -9.11 -12.37
CA ALA A 55 5.39 -7.93 -11.65
C ALA A 55 5.68 -8.22 -10.17
N GLY A 56 5.08 -9.26 -9.59
CA GLY A 56 5.29 -9.70 -8.21
C GLY A 56 6.43 -10.71 -8.07
N GLY A 57 7.26 -10.86 -9.11
CA GLY A 57 8.39 -11.78 -9.18
C GLY A 57 8.05 -13.17 -9.72
N THR A 58 6.91 -13.76 -9.31
CA THR A 58 6.49 -15.09 -9.78
C THR A 58 5.14 -15.03 -10.50
N PRO A 59 5.08 -15.36 -11.81
CA PRO A 59 3.80 -15.43 -12.52
C PRO A 59 2.82 -16.38 -11.83
N TRP A 60 1.54 -16.00 -11.85
CA TRP A 60 0.47 -16.80 -11.30
C TRP A 60 0.35 -18.14 -12.01
N ALA A 61 0.07 -19.19 -11.24
CA ALA A 61 -0.17 -20.52 -11.77
C ALA A 61 -1.31 -20.51 -12.80
N GLU A 62 -1.07 -21.14 -13.94
CA GLU A 62 -2.01 -21.23 -15.05
C GLU A 62 -3.35 -21.86 -14.64
N LEU A 63 -4.38 -21.59 -15.44
CA LEU A 63 -5.68 -22.22 -15.26
C LEU A 63 -5.66 -23.62 -15.85
N ALA A 64 -6.18 -24.61 -15.11
CA ALA A 64 -6.35 -25.96 -15.63
C ALA A 64 -7.21 -25.96 -16.91
N SER A 65 -6.91 -26.84 -17.86
CA SER A 65 -7.60 -26.91 -19.17
C SER A 65 -9.12 -27.13 -19.02
N SER A 66 -9.54 -27.83 -17.97
CA SER A 66 -10.96 -28.00 -17.61
C SER A 66 -11.65 -26.70 -17.22
N THR A 67 -10.93 -25.78 -16.57
CA THR A 67 -11.42 -24.46 -16.20
C THR A 67 -11.49 -23.54 -17.41
N LEU A 68 -10.48 -23.57 -18.28
CA LEU A 68 -10.48 -22.83 -19.54
C LEU A 68 -11.67 -23.23 -20.43
N ARG A 69 -11.91 -24.53 -20.59
CA ARG A 69 -13.08 -25.06 -21.32
C ARG A 69 -14.43 -24.60 -20.78
N ARG A 70 -14.52 -24.36 -19.47
CA ARG A 70 -15.76 -23.90 -18.81
C ARG A 70 -15.97 -22.39 -18.94
N ARG A 71 -14.90 -21.62 -19.13
CA ARG A 71 -14.99 -20.18 -19.40
C ARG A 71 -15.56 -19.98 -20.80
N ARG A 72 -16.80 -19.51 -20.89
CA ARG A 72 -17.44 -19.12 -22.16
C ARG A 72 -16.93 -17.75 -22.58
N GLY A 73 -15.72 -17.69 -23.15
CA GLY A 73 -15.12 -16.45 -23.65
C GLY A 73 -13.60 -16.51 -23.65
N ALA A 74 -13.00 -16.20 -24.80
CA ALA A 74 -11.56 -16.01 -24.94
C ALA A 74 -11.14 -14.70 -24.27
N GLY A 75 -9.96 -14.67 -23.63
CA GLY A 75 -9.23 -13.43 -23.35
C GLY A 75 -9.34 -12.85 -21.93
N ALA A 76 -10.18 -13.39 -21.06
CA ALA A 76 -10.17 -13.01 -19.64
C ALA A 76 -8.91 -13.60 -18.96
N GLY A 77 -7.98 -12.73 -18.53
CA GLY A 77 -6.75 -13.11 -17.84
C GLY A 77 -6.95 -14.01 -16.62
N ILE A 78 -5.84 -14.53 -16.07
CA ILE A 78 -5.87 -15.27 -14.80
C ILE A 78 -6.51 -14.37 -13.73
N LEU A 79 -7.43 -14.94 -12.93
CA LEU A 79 -8.28 -14.23 -11.95
C LEU A 79 -9.29 -13.19 -12.48
N TYR A 80 -9.42 -13.02 -13.80
CA TYR A 80 -10.30 -12.02 -14.38
C TYR A 80 -11.59 -12.62 -14.96
N LEU A 81 -12.41 -13.34 -14.18
CA LEU A 81 -13.64 -13.94 -14.72
C LEU A 81 -14.73 -12.89 -15.01
N THR A 82 -15.07 -12.08 -14.01
CA THR A 82 -16.09 -11.02 -14.10
C THR A 82 -15.50 -9.62 -13.90
N GLY A 83 -14.19 -9.54 -13.63
CA GLY A 83 -13.51 -8.33 -13.16
C GLY A 83 -13.79 -7.96 -11.70
N ALA A 84 -14.69 -8.65 -10.98
CA ALA A 84 -15.11 -8.24 -9.64
C ALA A 84 -13.94 -8.15 -8.63
N LEU A 85 -13.02 -9.11 -8.65
CA LEU A 85 -11.85 -9.08 -7.77
C LEU A 85 -10.92 -7.91 -8.08
N PHE A 86 -10.60 -7.73 -9.37
CA PHE A 86 -9.79 -6.61 -9.83
C PHE A 86 -10.40 -5.28 -9.39
N ARG A 87 -11.67 -5.03 -9.74
CA ARG A 87 -12.37 -3.80 -9.37
C ARG A 87 -12.41 -3.57 -7.87
N SER A 88 -12.64 -4.62 -7.06
CA SER A 88 -12.64 -4.47 -5.60
C SER A 88 -11.29 -4.01 -5.03
N LEU A 89 -10.19 -4.20 -5.75
CA LEU A 89 -8.86 -3.78 -5.29
C LEU A 89 -8.41 -2.43 -5.88
N VAL A 90 -8.88 -2.07 -7.08
CA VAL A 90 -8.34 -0.91 -7.82
C VAL A 90 -9.35 0.23 -8.02
N GLU A 91 -10.65 0.00 -7.84
CA GLU A 91 -11.69 1.01 -8.06
C GLU A 91 -12.29 1.47 -6.71
N PRO A 92 -12.00 2.70 -6.25
CA PRO A 92 -12.64 3.26 -5.07
C PRO A 92 -14.16 3.23 -5.19
N GLY A 93 -14.83 2.78 -4.12
CA GLY A 93 -16.29 2.64 -4.06
C GLY A 93 -16.87 1.44 -4.80
N ALA A 94 -16.05 0.59 -5.44
CA ALA A 94 -16.54 -0.64 -6.07
C ALA A 94 -17.10 -1.62 -5.03
N ARG A 95 -17.97 -2.54 -5.49
CA ARG A 95 -18.51 -3.59 -4.63
C ARG A 95 -17.37 -4.39 -3.99
N ALA A 96 -17.44 -4.54 -2.67
CA ALA A 96 -16.47 -5.26 -1.84
C ALA A 96 -15.06 -4.62 -1.77
N HIS A 97 -14.89 -3.39 -2.25
CA HIS A 97 -13.71 -2.59 -1.99
C HIS A 97 -13.64 -2.20 -0.50
N VAL A 98 -12.42 -2.21 0.05
CA VAL A 98 -12.12 -1.80 1.41
C VAL A 98 -11.03 -0.74 1.33
N GLU A 99 -11.36 0.47 1.76
CA GLU A 99 -10.42 1.59 1.90
C GLU A 99 -10.84 2.44 3.10
N GLU A 100 -9.99 2.49 4.12
CA GLU A 100 -10.18 3.29 5.32
C GLU A 100 -8.87 4.02 5.64
N ILE A 101 -8.93 5.37 5.61
CA ILE A 101 -7.81 6.23 5.95
C ILE A 101 -8.10 6.87 7.31
N GLY A 102 -7.32 6.47 8.31
CA GLY A 102 -7.24 7.15 9.60
C GLY A 102 -6.01 8.06 9.66
N GLY A 103 -5.94 8.94 10.66
CA GLY A 103 -4.86 9.94 10.78
C GLY A 103 -3.44 9.39 10.71
N ALA A 104 -3.21 8.11 11.05
CA ALA A 104 -1.90 7.46 10.92
C ALA A 104 -1.99 6.00 10.41
N SER A 105 -3.11 5.60 9.79
CA SER A 105 -3.34 4.22 9.40
C SER A 105 -4.08 4.13 8.07
N LEU A 106 -3.70 3.16 7.24
CA LEU A 106 -4.35 2.86 5.97
C LEU A 106 -4.76 1.38 5.96
N THR A 107 -6.06 1.13 5.76
CA THR A 107 -6.60 -0.21 5.50
C THR A 107 -7.04 -0.26 4.04
N LEU A 108 -6.45 -1.16 3.25
CA LEU A 108 -6.77 -1.38 1.83
C LEU A 108 -6.95 -2.85 1.51
N GLY A 109 -7.92 -3.16 0.65
CA GLY A 109 -8.06 -4.51 0.12
C GLY A 109 -9.45 -4.83 -0.42
N SER A 110 -9.83 -6.10 -0.28
CA SER A 110 -11.09 -6.64 -0.77
C SER A 110 -11.78 -7.49 0.30
N SER A 111 -13.08 -7.29 0.47
CA SER A 111 -13.94 -8.13 1.32
C SER A 111 -14.47 -9.37 0.61
N LEU A 112 -14.05 -9.64 -0.63
CA LEU A 112 -14.40 -10.87 -1.34
C LEU A 112 -13.71 -12.08 -0.67
N PRO A 113 -14.45 -13.10 -0.21
CA PRO A 113 -13.85 -14.20 0.55
C PRO A 113 -12.72 -14.95 -0.19
N TYR A 114 -12.80 -15.00 -1.51
CA TYR A 114 -11.81 -15.69 -2.34
C TYR A 114 -10.55 -14.86 -2.66
N ALA A 115 -10.52 -13.57 -2.30
CA ALA A 115 -9.29 -12.76 -2.36
C ALA A 115 -8.21 -13.35 -1.45
N LEU A 116 -8.59 -13.72 -0.22
CA LEU A 116 -7.70 -14.36 0.75
C LEU A 116 -7.16 -15.70 0.22
N PHE A 117 -8.01 -16.55 -0.36
CA PHE A 117 -7.56 -17.83 -0.91
C PHE A 117 -6.58 -17.67 -2.08
N HIS A 118 -6.66 -16.60 -2.87
CA HIS A 118 -5.65 -16.31 -3.89
C HIS A 118 -4.36 -15.75 -3.28
N GLN A 119 -4.47 -14.91 -2.26
CA GLN A 119 -3.32 -14.35 -1.55
C GLN A 119 -2.49 -15.43 -0.84
N THR A 120 -3.13 -16.31 -0.08
CA THR A 120 -2.46 -17.31 0.76
C THR A 120 -2.42 -18.70 0.15
N GLY A 121 -3.25 -18.99 -0.86
CA GLY A 121 -3.47 -20.36 -1.32
C GLY A 121 -4.43 -21.12 -0.40
N ALA A 122 -4.84 -22.31 -0.82
CA ALA A 122 -5.62 -23.24 -0.01
C ALA A 122 -5.29 -24.68 -0.38
N GLY A 123 -5.06 -25.56 0.61
CA GLY A 123 -4.77 -26.99 0.37
C GLY A 123 -3.58 -27.52 1.16
N ARG A 124 -3.20 -28.78 0.93
CA ARG A 124 -1.99 -29.36 1.57
C ARG A 124 -0.76 -28.81 0.85
N GLY A 125 0.09 -28.07 1.57
CA GLY A 125 1.39 -27.61 1.05
C GLY A 125 1.41 -26.19 0.46
N PHE A 126 0.30 -25.45 0.47
CA PHE A 126 0.25 -24.03 0.06
C PHE A 126 -0.49 -23.18 1.09
N GLY A 127 0.19 -22.14 1.60
CA GLY A 127 -0.35 -21.15 2.53
C GLY A 127 -0.12 -21.43 4.01
N GLN A 128 0.29 -20.39 4.76
CA GLN A 128 0.22 -20.39 6.22
C GLN A 128 -1.20 -20.00 6.63
N THR A 129 -2.16 -20.91 6.61
CA THR A 129 -3.36 -20.74 7.46
C THR A 129 -3.75 -22.03 8.16
N ALA A 130 -3.93 -21.91 9.47
CA ALA A 130 -4.46 -22.89 10.40
C ALA A 130 -5.97 -23.16 10.22
N LEU A 131 -6.54 -22.88 9.05
CA LEU A 131 -7.93 -23.21 8.69
C LEU A 131 -7.91 -24.39 7.72
N GLY A 132 -7.46 -25.54 8.23
CA GLY A 132 -7.61 -26.81 7.57
C GLY A 132 -9.08 -27.18 7.47
N ALA A 133 -9.77 -26.71 6.43
CA ALA A 133 -11.12 -27.16 6.13
C ALA A 133 -11.04 -28.63 5.65
N PRO A 134 -11.65 -29.60 6.35
CA PRO A 134 -11.65 -30.97 5.90
C PRO A 134 -12.59 -31.10 4.70
N GLY A 135 -12.05 -31.61 3.58
CA GLY A 135 -12.86 -32.33 2.60
C GLY A 135 -13.46 -31.54 1.44
N ARG A 136 -12.73 -30.63 0.77
CA ARG A 136 -13.11 -30.22 -0.61
C ARG A 136 -11.91 -30.10 -1.56
N ARG A 137 -11.88 -31.04 -2.51
CA ARG A 137 -11.27 -31.04 -3.85
C ARG A 137 -10.26 -29.93 -4.18
N GLY A 138 -8.99 -30.33 -4.22
CA GLY A 138 -7.93 -29.72 -5.02
C GLY A 138 -7.16 -28.62 -4.32
N ASP A 139 -5.83 -28.73 -4.34
CA ASP A 139 -4.94 -27.65 -3.92
C ASP A 139 -5.14 -26.45 -4.86
N LEU A 140 -5.56 -25.32 -4.29
CA LEU A 140 -5.64 -24.04 -5.00
C LEU A 140 -4.25 -23.38 -4.91
N PRO A 141 -3.56 -23.20 -6.05
CA PRO A 141 -2.26 -22.54 -6.03
C PRO A 141 -2.41 -21.08 -5.58
N MET A 142 -1.41 -20.59 -4.86
CA MET A 142 -1.24 -19.17 -4.57
C MET A 142 -1.18 -18.37 -5.87
N ARG A 143 -1.92 -17.27 -5.89
CA ARG A 143 -1.86 -16.23 -6.92
C ARG A 143 -1.85 -14.89 -6.20
N PRO A 144 -0.71 -14.51 -5.60
CA PRO A 144 -0.62 -13.35 -4.73
C PRO A 144 -1.08 -12.09 -5.48
N LEU A 145 -2.04 -11.40 -4.90
CA LEU A 145 -2.64 -10.18 -5.45
C LEU A 145 -1.85 -8.95 -4.99
N ILE A 146 -1.33 -9.05 -3.76
CA ILE A 146 -0.61 -8.00 -3.06
C ILE A 146 0.79 -8.54 -2.80
N VAL A 147 1.80 -7.93 -3.43
CA VAL A 147 3.21 -8.27 -3.26
C VAL A 147 3.96 -6.98 -2.99
N ILE A 148 4.29 -6.74 -1.72
CA ILE A 148 5.08 -5.59 -1.32
C ILE A 148 6.55 -5.97 -1.41
N SER A 149 7.26 -5.41 -2.40
CA SER A 149 8.71 -5.55 -2.52
C SER A 149 9.42 -4.65 -1.48
N GLY A 150 10.71 -4.91 -1.25
CA GLY A 150 11.55 -4.01 -0.46
C GLY A 150 11.58 -2.61 -1.06
N GLU A 151 11.83 -2.52 -2.37
CA GLU A 151 11.80 -1.26 -3.14
C GLU A 151 10.48 -0.49 -2.98
N ARG A 152 9.33 -1.17 -3.00
CA ARG A 152 8.04 -0.50 -2.83
C ARG A 152 7.82 -0.05 -1.38
N SER A 153 8.26 -0.85 -0.41
CA SER A 153 8.27 -0.42 0.99
C SER A 153 9.09 0.86 1.17
N ASP A 154 10.28 0.90 0.55
CA ASP A 154 11.16 2.06 0.59
C ASP A 154 10.51 3.28 -0.09
N ALA A 155 9.86 3.09 -1.24
CA ALA A 155 9.11 4.15 -1.92
C ALA A 155 7.96 4.70 -1.05
N TRP A 156 7.24 3.84 -0.32
CA TRP A 156 6.17 4.29 0.58
C TRP A 156 6.70 5.03 1.80
N VAL A 157 7.83 4.59 2.36
CA VAL A 157 8.53 5.33 3.43
C VAL A 157 8.93 6.71 2.92
N GLU A 158 9.41 6.78 1.69
CA GLU A 158 9.83 8.02 1.05
C GLU A 158 8.67 8.99 0.83
N ILE A 159 7.50 8.49 0.40
CA ILE A 159 6.25 9.28 0.35
C ILE A 159 5.96 9.90 1.72
N VAL A 160 5.94 9.09 2.78
CA VAL A 160 5.67 9.61 4.14
C VAL A 160 6.72 10.65 4.55
N ARG A 161 8.00 10.42 4.27
CA ARG A 161 9.09 11.35 4.57
C ARG A 161 8.88 12.70 3.88
N GLN A 162 8.56 12.71 2.59
CA GLN A 162 8.35 13.94 1.82
C GLN A 162 7.20 14.77 2.37
N HIS A 163 6.07 14.13 2.72
CA HIS A 163 4.93 14.84 3.32
C HIS A 163 5.25 15.43 4.70
N LEU A 164 6.09 14.76 5.49
CA LEU A 164 6.57 15.32 6.77
C LEU A 164 7.49 16.53 6.56
N GLU A 165 8.38 16.48 5.57
CA GLU A 165 9.30 17.58 5.25
C GLU A 165 8.59 18.79 4.66
N GLU A 166 7.63 18.59 3.75
CA GLU A 166 6.85 19.68 3.15
C GLU A 166 6.09 20.46 4.22
N LYS A 167 5.45 19.77 5.17
CA LYS A 167 4.74 20.44 6.27
C LYS A 167 5.68 21.19 7.21
N LEU A 168 6.90 20.68 7.43
CA LEU A 168 7.92 21.39 8.22
C LEU A 168 8.37 22.69 7.51
N LEU A 169 8.63 22.62 6.20
CA LEU A 169 9.03 23.78 5.39
C LEU A 169 7.92 24.82 5.24
N LEU A 170 6.66 24.40 5.16
CA LEU A 170 5.52 25.32 5.13
C LEU A 170 5.40 26.11 6.45
N GLY A 171 5.67 25.46 7.59
CA GLY A 171 5.76 26.14 8.89
C GLY A 171 6.86 27.21 8.93
N GLU A 172 8.00 26.97 8.29
CA GLU A 172 9.10 27.95 8.19
C GLU A 172 8.78 29.13 7.26
N LYS A 173 7.98 28.91 6.20
CA LYS A 173 7.71 29.93 5.18
C LYS A 173 6.70 30.98 5.62
N GLU A 174 5.75 30.62 6.48
CA GLU A 174 4.82 31.60 7.08
C GLU A 174 5.55 32.63 7.98
N LEU A 175 6.74 32.29 8.49
CA LEU A 175 7.60 33.17 9.30
C LEU A 175 8.41 34.18 8.46
N GLY A 176 8.68 33.89 7.19
CA GLY A 176 9.47 34.77 6.31
C GLY A 176 8.73 36.02 5.80
N THR A 177 7.43 36.13 6.08
CA THR A 177 6.56 37.21 5.56
C THR A 177 6.23 38.27 6.62
N ALA A 178 6.73 38.12 7.85
CA ALA A 178 6.62 39.10 8.92
C ALA A 178 7.97 39.81 9.13
N VAL A 179 8.37 40.65 8.18
CA VAL A 179 9.46 41.65 8.33
C VAL A 179 8.96 42.99 7.83
#